data_AF-A0A969G727-F1
#
_entry.id   AF-A0A969G727-F1
#
_cell.length_a   1.000
_cell.length_b   1.000
_cell.length_c   1.000
_cell.angle_alpha   90.00
_cell.angle_beta   90.00
_cell.angle_gamma   90.00
#
_symmetry.space_group_name_H-M   'P 1'
#
loop_
_entity.id
_entity.type
_entity.pdbx_description
1 polymer ?
#
loop_
_entity_poly.entity_id
_entity_poly.type
_entity_poly.pdbx_seq_one_letter_code
_entity_poly.pdbx_strand_id
1 'polypeptide(L)'
;RETVDLFFREGIDWQAFLTSYQNVQLESDHGELDIRAIEKSSDGSFVIRVEVPETTNKADLEAEFYERYEGELKRLEGIYQRELQAKDREIDSYRRESANMNEIAKLLASRPINVEAKAVAGDNIKQSGNFGIGHMSGGEIQSGAKVAGVLNEAEKQNLQTAAREIQSLLNQLDTDYGNQTAVEKMAVATKIVKAVDKNTKLKTLLTSLKSGSMAALDSFLDHPAATFVITFLDTWHQEQLDG
;
A
#
# COMPACT_ATOMS: atom_id res chain seq x y z
N ARG A 1 14.41 -0.44 35.08
CA ARG A 1 14.09 -1.13 33.82
C ARG A 1 15.29 -1.00 32.89
N GLU A 2 15.59 -2.04 32.13
CA GLU A 2 16.67 -2.05 31.14
C GLU A 2 16.12 -2.09 29.72
N THR A 3 17.00 -2.06 28.71
CA THR A 3 16.60 -2.19 27.31
C THR A 3 17.37 -3.27 26.57
N VAL A 4 16.72 -3.83 25.56
CA VAL A 4 17.29 -4.71 24.52
C VAL A 4 17.05 -4.02 23.18
N ASP A 5 18.08 -3.97 22.33
CA ASP A 5 18.00 -3.36 21.01
C ASP A 5 17.93 -4.49 19.96
N LEU A 6 16.85 -4.55 19.21
CA LEU A 6 16.65 -5.49 18.10
C LEU A 6 17.03 -4.81 16.78
N PHE A 7 18.00 -5.36 16.06
CA PHE A 7 18.56 -4.79 14.84
C PHE A 7 18.02 -5.45 13.58
N PHE A 8 17.67 -4.65 12.57
CA PHE A 8 17.16 -5.11 11.29
C PHE A 8 17.89 -4.41 10.14
N ARG A 9 18.65 -5.17 9.35
CA ARG A 9 19.50 -4.63 8.27
C ARG A 9 18.81 -4.53 6.91
N GLU A 10 17.84 -5.41 6.66
CA GLU A 10 17.19 -5.58 5.35
C GLU A 10 15.74 -5.09 5.37
N GLY A 11 15.46 -4.08 6.21
CA GLY A 11 14.09 -3.66 6.49
C GLY A 11 13.39 -4.59 7.48
N ILE A 12 12.09 -4.34 7.69
CA ILE A 12 11.28 -5.05 8.67
C ILE A 12 9.98 -5.50 7.99
N ASP A 13 9.70 -6.80 7.98
CA ASP A 13 8.33 -7.25 7.75
C ASP A 13 7.54 -6.97 9.03
N TRP A 14 6.82 -5.85 9.00
CA TRP A 14 6.11 -5.34 10.17
C TRP A 14 5.03 -6.29 10.69
N GLN A 15 4.45 -7.12 9.82
CA GLN A 15 3.53 -8.14 10.25
C GLN A 15 4.26 -9.25 11.00
N ALA A 16 5.36 -9.75 10.45
CA ALA A 16 6.16 -10.78 11.11
C ALA A 16 6.70 -10.29 12.44
N PHE A 17 7.17 -9.04 12.48
CA PHE A 17 7.65 -8.41 13.71
C PHE A 17 6.55 -8.38 14.77
N LEU A 18 5.38 -7.81 14.45
CA LEU A 18 4.30 -7.63 15.41
C LEU A 18 3.81 -8.97 15.97
N THR A 19 3.63 -9.96 15.09
CA THR A 19 3.22 -11.31 15.53
C THR A 19 4.28 -11.96 16.41
N SER A 20 5.56 -11.84 16.07
CA SER A 20 6.66 -12.42 16.85
C SER A 20 6.81 -11.75 18.21
N TYR A 21 6.73 -10.41 18.26
CA TYR A 21 6.76 -9.63 19.48
C TYR A 21 5.61 -10.02 20.41
N GLN A 22 4.39 -10.12 19.89
CA GLN A 22 3.22 -10.54 20.67
C GLN A 22 3.37 -11.96 21.22
N ASN A 23 3.93 -12.88 20.42
CA ASN A 23 4.18 -14.24 20.88
C ASN A 23 5.21 -14.27 22.02
N VAL A 24 6.32 -13.52 21.91
CA VAL A 24 7.30 -13.40 23.00
C VAL A 24 6.66 -12.79 24.26
N GLN A 25 5.86 -11.73 24.11
CA GLN A 25 5.16 -11.09 25.24
C GLN A 25 4.21 -12.05 25.97
N LEU A 26 3.51 -12.92 25.22
CA LEU A 26 2.45 -13.79 25.76
C LEU A 26 2.95 -15.14 26.26
N GLU A 27 3.98 -15.68 25.61
CA GLU A 27 4.39 -17.08 25.79
C GLU A 27 5.72 -17.25 26.52
N SER A 28 6.46 -16.17 26.75
CA SER A 28 7.79 -16.21 27.37
C SER A 28 7.79 -15.68 28.80
N ASP A 29 8.76 -16.14 29.60
CA ASP A 29 8.92 -15.75 31.01
C ASP A 29 9.70 -14.42 31.19
N HIS A 30 9.91 -13.66 30.11
CA HIS A 30 10.69 -12.41 30.12
C HIS A 30 9.99 -11.25 30.84
N GLY A 31 8.72 -11.43 31.21
CA GLY A 31 7.89 -10.43 31.86
C GLY A 31 7.29 -9.41 30.89
N GLU A 32 6.79 -8.30 31.42
CA GLU A 32 6.17 -7.26 30.60
C GLU A 32 7.23 -6.50 29.78
N LEU A 33 7.16 -6.62 28.46
CA LEU A 33 7.96 -5.86 27.50
C LEU A 33 7.17 -4.67 26.97
N ASP A 34 7.87 -3.57 26.69
CA ASP A 34 7.31 -2.40 26.02
C ASP A 34 8.23 -1.87 24.91
N ILE A 35 7.67 -1.25 23.88
CA ILE A 35 8.47 -0.65 22.79
C ILE A 35 8.79 0.78 23.19
N ARG A 36 10.07 1.03 23.50
CA ARG A 36 10.58 2.35 23.89
C ARG A 36 10.85 3.25 22.69
N ALA A 37 11.44 2.70 21.63
CA ALA A 37 11.79 3.47 20.45
C ALA A 37 11.89 2.59 19.20
N ILE A 38 11.67 3.23 18.05
CA ILE A 38 11.94 2.69 16.72
C ILE A 38 12.78 3.74 16.01
N GLU A 39 14.01 3.39 15.65
CA GLU A 39 14.99 4.30 15.08
C GLU A 39 15.41 3.79 13.68
N LYS A 40 15.37 4.67 12.67
CA LYS A 40 15.90 4.40 11.33
C LYS A 40 17.29 5.03 11.24
N SER A 41 18.29 4.20 10.99
CA SER A 41 19.68 4.61 10.80
C SER A 41 19.90 5.24 9.43
N SER A 42 20.97 6.03 9.28
CA SER A 42 21.33 6.66 8.01
C SER A 42 21.69 5.67 6.90
N ASP A 43 22.08 4.44 7.26
CA ASP A 43 22.37 3.35 6.33
C ASP A 43 21.13 2.54 5.93
N GLY A 44 19.93 2.96 6.37
CA GLY A 44 18.66 2.29 6.08
C GLY A 44 18.30 1.17 7.05
N SER A 45 19.19 0.78 7.98
CA SER A 45 18.89 -0.20 9.02
C SER A 45 17.91 0.36 10.06
N PHE A 46 17.20 -0.53 10.74
CA PHE A 46 16.29 -0.18 11.83
C PHE A 46 16.75 -0.78 13.15
N VAL A 47 16.50 -0.05 14.23
CA VAL A 47 16.69 -0.51 15.61
C VAL A 47 15.38 -0.34 16.36
N ILE A 48 14.88 -1.42 16.94
CA ILE A 48 13.73 -1.39 17.83
C ILE A 48 14.22 -1.61 19.25
N ARG A 49 14.08 -0.59 20.09
CA ARG A 49 14.46 -0.64 21.50
C ARG A 49 13.29 -1.10 22.33
N VAL A 50 13.44 -2.26 22.93
CA VAL A 50 12.45 -2.88 23.82
C VAL A 50 12.86 -2.63 25.27
N GLU A 51 11.97 -2.08 26.07
CA GLU A 51 12.13 -1.97 27.52
C GLU A 51 11.74 -3.29 28.18
N VAL A 52 12.60 -3.76 29.09
CA VAL A 52 12.48 -5.06 29.74
C VAL A 52 12.72 -4.96 31.25
N PRO A 53 12.20 -5.90 32.05
CA PRO A 53 12.59 -6.05 33.46
C PRO A 53 14.10 -6.21 33.64
N GLU A 54 14.65 -5.72 34.75
CA GLU A 54 16.09 -5.82 35.03
C GLU A 54 16.58 -7.25 35.24
N THR A 55 15.64 -8.18 35.50
CA THR A 55 15.89 -9.61 35.68
C THR A 55 15.92 -10.37 34.35
N THR A 56 15.54 -9.74 33.23
CA THR A 56 15.41 -10.41 31.94
C THR A 56 16.78 -10.78 31.37
N ASN A 57 16.92 -12.02 30.92
CA ASN A 57 18.11 -12.44 30.17
C ASN A 57 18.00 -11.92 28.73
N LYS A 58 18.73 -10.83 28.45
CA LYS A 58 18.67 -10.14 27.15
C LYS A 58 19.03 -11.01 25.96
N ALA A 59 20.07 -11.85 26.11
CA ALA A 59 20.54 -12.71 25.02
C ALA A 59 19.52 -13.81 24.70
N ASP A 60 18.83 -14.32 25.72
CA ASP A 60 17.77 -15.30 25.57
C ASP A 60 16.53 -14.70 24.89
N LEU A 61 16.10 -13.51 25.34
CA LEU A 61 15.02 -12.76 24.69
C LEU A 61 15.33 -12.46 23.23
N GLU A 62 16.54 -12.00 22.93
CA GLU A 62 16.97 -11.68 21.57
C GLU A 62 16.96 -12.93 20.68
N ALA A 63 17.53 -14.04 21.16
CA ALA A 63 17.55 -15.30 20.43
C ALA A 63 16.14 -15.85 20.17
N GLU A 64 15.28 -15.87 21.19
CA GLU A 64 13.90 -16.34 21.07
C GLU A 64 13.07 -15.47 20.11
N PHE A 65 13.24 -14.14 20.21
CA PHE A 65 12.56 -13.22 19.32
C PHE A 65 12.93 -13.49 17.86
N TYR A 66 14.23 -13.61 17.55
CA TYR A 66 14.67 -13.85 16.17
C TYR A 66 14.26 -15.23 15.65
N GLU A 67 14.25 -16.27 16.49
CA GLU A 67 13.73 -17.58 16.10
C GLU A 67 12.26 -17.49 15.68
N ARG A 68 11.43 -16.82 16.48
CA ARG A 68 10.00 -16.61 16.18
C ARG A 68 9.80 -15.75 14.94
N TYR A 69 10.61 -14.69 14.79
CA TYR A 69 10.58 -13.81 13.62
C TYR A 69 10.90 -14.53 12.33
N GLU A 70 11.97 -15.34 12.29
CA GLU A 70 12.30 -16.16 11.13
C GLU A 70 11.20 -17.20 10.81
N GLY A 71 10.60 -17.80 11.83
CA GLY A 71 9.48 -18.72 11.67
C GLY A 71 8.27 -18.04 11.03
N GLU A 72 7.95 -16.83 11.48
CA GLU A 72 6.82 -16.06 10.97
C GLU A 72 7.06 -15.54 9.55
N LEU A 73 8.28 -15.10 9.22
CA LEU A 73 8.68 -14.76 7.85
C LEU A 73 8.41 -15.91 6.88
N LYS A 74 8.87 -17.13 7.23
CA LYS A 74 8.63 -18.34 6.41
C LYS A 74 7.13 -18.64 6.27
N ARG A 75 6.35 -18.41 7.34
CA ARG A 75 4.89 -18.61 7.32
C ARG A 75 4.21 -17.62 6.37
N LEU A 76 4.60 -16.34 6.41
CA LEU A 76 4.06 -15.29 5.54
C LEU A 76 4.45 -15.51 4.08
N GLU A 77 5.70 -15.88 3.81
CA GLU A 77 6.16 -16.25 2.47
C GLU A 77 5.29 -17.37 1.88
N GLY A 78 5.02 -18.42 2.67
CA GLY A 78 4.13 -19.51 2.26
C GLY A 78 2.67 -19.09 2.05
N ILE A 79 2.22 -17.98 2.65
CA ILE A 79 0.89 -17.39 2.35
C ILE A 79 0.96 -16.64 1.01
N TYR A 80 1.95 -15.78 0.81
CA TYR A 80 2.10 -14.99 -0.42
C TYR A 80 2.26 -15.90 -1.65
N GLN A 81 3.07 -16.95 -1.56
CA GLN A 81 3.22 -17.91 -2.66
C GLN A 81 1.90 -18.59 -3.03
N ARG A 82 1.07 -18.95 -2.04
CA ARG A 82 -0.26 -19.54 -2.29
C ARG A 82 -1.22 -18.55 -2.92
N GLU A 83 -1.18 -17.29 -2.51
CA GLU A 83 -2.01 -16.23 -3.10
C GLU A 83 -1.61 -15.97 -4.56
N LEU A 84 -0.31 -15.89 -4.87
CA LEU A 84 0.20 -15.76 -6.23
C LEU A 84 -0.26 -16.92 -7.12
N GLN A 85 -0.11 -18.16 -6.64
CA GLN A 85 -0.60 -19.34 -7.37
C GLN A 85 -2.13 -19.36 -7.56
N ALA A 86 -2.89 -18.76 -6.64
CA ALA A 86 -4.33 -18.61 -6.81
C ALA A 86 -4.66 -17.58 -7.90
N LYS A 87 -3.97 -16.44 -7.92
CA LYS A 87 -4.12 -15.39 -8.95
C LYS A 87 -3.70 -15.88 -10.34
N ASP A 88 -2.61 -16.64 -10.45
CA ASP A 88 -2.17 -17.21 -11.73
C ASP A 88 -3.24 -18.14 -12.33
N ARG A 89 -3.85 -18.99 -11.50
CA ARG A 89 -4.96 -19.86 -11.93
C ARG A 89 -6.19 -19.08 -12.39
N GLU A 90 -6.48 -17.95 -11.74
CA GLU A 90 -7.58 -17.06 -12.14
C GLU A 90 -7.30 -16.42 -13.51
N ILE A 91 -6.08 -15.90 -13.71
CA ILE A 91 -5.63 -15.33 -14.99
C ILE A 91 -5.75 -16.37 -16.12
N ASP A 92 -5.33 -17.61 -15.88
CA ASP A 92 -5.49 -18.69 -16.85
C ASP A 92 -6.95 -19.00 -17.17
N SER A 93 -7.84 -18.89 -16.17
CA SER A 93 -9.28 -19.01 -16.40
C SER A 93 -9.80 -17.91 -17.33
N TYR A 94 -9.47 -16.64 -17.04
CA TYR A 94 -9.87 -15.51 -17.90
C TYR A 94 -9.30 -15.59 -19.31
N ARG A 95 -8.06 -16.05 -19.47
CA ARG A 95 -7.44 -16.26 -20.78
C ARG A 95 -8.19 -17.31 -21.60
N ARG A 96 -8.59 -18.43 -20.97
CA ARG A 96 -9.41 -19.46 -21.62
C ARG A 96 -10.78 -18.94 -22.03
N GLU A 97 -11.46 -18.23 -21.14
CA GLU A 97 -12.76 -17.63 -21.45
C GLU A 97 -12.69 -16.65 -22.63
N SER A 98 -11.65 -15.81 -22.64
CA SER A 98 -11.41 -14.86 -23.73
C SER A 98 -11.12 -15.57 -25.06
N ALA A 99 -10.37 -16.68 -25.04
CA ALA A 99 -10.12 -17.49 -26.22
C ALA A 99 -11.42 -18.12 -26.77
N ASN A 100 -12.27 -18.67 -25.89
CA ASN A 100 -13.57 -19.21 -26.26
C ASN A 100 -14.47 -18.14 -26.89
N MET A 101 -14.50 -16.94 -26.31
CA MET A 101 -15.30 -15.83 -26.86
C MET A 101 -14.78 -15.37 -28.22
N ASN A 102 -13.45 -15.33 -28.42
CA ASN A 102 -12.86 -15.06 -29.72
C ASN A 102 -13.28 -16.09 -30.78
N GLU A 103 -13.30 -17.37 -30.40
CA GLU A 103 -13.77 -18.45 -31.27
C GLU A 103 -15.25 -18.29 -31.63
N ILE A 104 -16.12 -17.99 -30.65
CA ILE A 104 -17.54 -17.70 -30.88
C ILE A 104 -17.70 -16.51 -31.85
N ALA A 105 -16.94 -15.43 -31.65
CA ALA A 105 -16.99 -14.26 -32.53
C ALA A 105 -16.59 -14.61 -33.98
N LYS A 106 -15.53 -15.42 -34.17
CA LYS A 106 -15.14 -15.93 -35.50
C LYS A 106 -16.24 -16.76 -36.15
N LEU A 107 -16.88 -17.66 -35.39
CA LEU A 107 -17.99 -18.47 -35.89
C LEU A 107 -19.18 -17.61 -36.32
N LEU A 108 -19.55 -16.60 -35.52
CA LEU A 108 -20.63 -15.68 -35.87
C LEU A 108 -20.30 -14.85 -37.13
N ALA A 109 -19.07 -14.34 -37.24
CA ALA A 109 -18.62 -13.59 -38.42
C ALA A 109 -18.59 -14.45 -39.70
N SER A 110 -18.37 -15.76 -39.57
CA SER A 110 -18.36 -16.69 -40.71
C SER A 110 -19.75 -17.09 -41.23
N ARG A 111 -20.83 -16.71 -40.52
CA ARG A 111 -22.21 -17.02 -40.96
C ARG A 111 -22.64 -16.04 -42.06
N PRO A 112 -23.30 -16.53 -43.13
CA PRO A 112 -23.85 -15.65 -44.16
C PRO A 112 -24.92 -14.75 -43.55
N ILE A 113 -24.74 -13.43 -43.70
CA ILE A 113 -25.70 -12.44 -43.24
C ILE A 113 -26.78 -12.27 -44.33
N ASN A 114 -27.99 -12.79 -44.09
CA ASN A 114 -29.15 -12.48 -44.92
C ASN A 114 -29.81 -11.20 -44.39
N VAL A 115 -29.52 -10.07 -45.05
CA VAL A 115 -30.15 -8.77 -44.74
C VAL A 115 -31.13 -8.43 -45.86
N GLU A 116 -32.41 -8.38 -45.56
CA GLU A 116 -33.36 -7.63 -46.40
C GLU A 116 -33.16 -6.13 -46.13
N ALA A 117 -32.48 -5.45 -47.06
CA ALA A 117 -32.21 -4.03 -46.95
C ALA A 117 -33.50 -3.22 -47.13
N LYS A 118 -33.99 -2.61 -46.05
CA LYS A 118 -34.98 -1.53 -46.11
C LYS A 118 -34.23 -0.21 -45.98
N ALA A 119 -34.21 0.58 -47.05
CA ALA A 119 -33.53 1.88 -47.06
C ALA A 119 -34.18 2.82 -46.03
N VAL A 120 -33.40 3.22 -45.02
CA VAL A 120 -33.75 4.32 -44.10
C VAL A 120 -32.90 5.50 -44.51
N ALA A 121 -33.55 6.58 -44.97
CA ALA A 121 -32.88 7.83 -45.32
C ALA A 121 -32.17 8.37 -44.06
N GLY A 122 -30.86 8.58 -44.15
CA GLY A 122 -30.03 8.96 -43.02
C GLY A 122 -30.26 10.42 -42.60
N ASP A 123 -30.58 10.62 -41.34
CA ASP A 123 -30.46 11.93 -40.70
C ASP A 123 -28.98 12.23 -40.41
N ASN A 124 -28.62 13.50 -40.60
CA ASN A 124 -27.28 14.02 -40.31
C ASN A 124 -26.94 13.84 -38.82
N ILE A 125 -25.91 13.03 -38.52
CA ILE A 125 -25.36 12.93 -37.17
C ILE A 125 -24.54 14.20 -36.90
N LYS A 126 -25.11 15.12 -36.12
CA LYS A 126 -24.35 16.26 -35.57
C LYS A 126 -23.55 15.78 -34.36
N GLN A 127 -22.28 15.50 -34.56
CA GLN A 127 -21.34 15.23 -33.48
C GLN A 127 -20.78 16.56 -32.96
N SER A 128 -21.37 17.12 -31.90
CA SER A 128 -20.77 18.23 -31.14
C SER A 128 -20.04 17.67 -29.93
N GLY A 129 -18.73 17.52 -30.05
CA GLY A 129 -17.83 17.20 -28.95
C GLY A 129 -16.60 18.10 -29.02
N ASN A 130 -16.15 18.58 -27.86
CA ASN A 130 -14.98 19.45 -27.75
C ASN A 130 -13.70 18.62 -27.90
N PHE A 131 -13.31 18.29 -29.14
CA PHE A 131 -12.04 17.60 -29.42
C PHE A 131 -10.91 18.61 -29.45
N GLY A 132 -10.30 18.86 -28.28
CA GLY A 132 -9.09 19.67 -28.18
C GLY A 132 -7.86 18.85 -28.52
N ILE A 133 -7.41 18.90 -29.78
CA ILE A 133 -6.02 18.59 -30.13
C ILE A 133 -5.37 19.85 -30.68
N GLY A 134 -4.57 20.46 -29.82
CA GLY A 134 -3.76 21.63 -30.13
C GLY A 134 -2.59 21.26 -31.03
N HIS A 135 -2.68 21.64 -32.29
CA HIS A 135 -1.51 21.85 -33.13
C HIS A 135 -1.76 23.08 -34.02
N MET A 136 -1.71 24.27 -33.39
CA MET A 136 -1.59 25.54 -34.11
C MET A 136 -0.23 26.13 -33.80
N SER A 137 0.69 26.01 -34.75
CA SER A 137 1.96 26.74 -34.73
C SER A 137 1.65 28.24 -34.86
N GLY A 138 1.90 29.02 -33.80
CA GLY A 138 1.84 30.48 -33.84
C GLY A 138 0.73 31.16 -33.02
N GLY A 139 0.04 30.44 -32.12
CA GLY A 139 -0.90 31.08 -31.17
C GLY A 139 -0.18 31.69 -29.97
N GLU A 140 -0.49 32.94 -29.63
CA GLU A 140 -0.01 33.59 -28.41
C GLU A 140 -0.88 33.17 -27.22
N ILE A 141 -0.22 32.67 -26.16
CA ILE A 141 -0.89 32.20 -24.95
C ILE A 141 -1.24 33.41 -24.08
N GLN A 142 -2.54 33.72 -23.95
CA GLN A 142 -3.03 34.82 -23.12
C GLN A 142 -2.77 34.59 -21.62
N SER A 143 -2.55 35.68 -20.88
CA SER A 143 -2.36 35.66 -19.42
C SER A 143 -3.51 34.94 -18.72
N GLY A 144 -3.21 33.79 -18.12
CA GLY A 144 -4.19 32.90 -17.47
C GLY A 144 -4.29 31.50 -18.08
N ALA A 145 -3.68 31.24 -19.24
CA ALA A 145 -3.59 29.89 -19.78
C ALA A 145 -2.62 29.02 -18.96
N LYS A 146 -3.14 27.90 -18.43
CA LYS A 146 -2.40 26.94 -17.62
C LYS A 146 -1.46 26.11 -18.49
N VAL A 147 -0.28 26.65 -18.78
CA VAL A 147 0.88 25.86 -19.19
C VAL A 147 1.85 25.84 -18.01
N ALA A 148 2.27 24.64 -17.58
CA ALA A 148 3.11 24.34 -16.41
C ALA A 148 2.47 24.40 -14.99
N GLY A 149 1.16 24.60 -14.86
CA GLY A 149 0.46 24.60 -13.54
C GLY A 149 -0.26 23.30 -13.15
N VAL A 150 -0.36 22.31 -14.05
CA VAL A 150 -1.15 21.08 -13.81
C VAL A 150 -0.39 20.06 -12.95
N LEU A 151 0.95 20.04 -13.01
CA LEU A 151 1.77 19.12 -12.22
C LEU A 151 1.70 19.43 -10.71
N ASN A 152 1.76 20.71 -10.32
CA ASN A 152 1.69 21.11 -8.90
C ASN A 152 0.28 20.95 -8.29
N GLU A 153 -0.78 21.10 -9.07
CA GLU A 153 -2.15 20.93 -8.59
C GLU A 153 -2.51 19.44 -8.43
N ALA A 154 -2.08 18.59 -9.37
CA ALA A 154 -2.32 17.15 -9.31
C ALA A 154 -1.58 16.49 -8.13
N GLU A 155 -0.31 16.84 -7.89
CA GLU A 155 0.46 16.33 -6.74
C GLU A 155 -0.19 16.74 -5.42
N LYS A 156 -0.62 18.01 -5.32
CA LYS A 156 -1.34 18.52 -4.15
C LYS A 156 -2.62 17.70 -3.94
N GLN A 157 -3.46 17.57 -4.96
CA GLN A 157 -4.71 16.81 -4.88
C GLN A 157 -4.50 15.33 -4.48
N ASN A 158 -3.45 14.67 -5.00
CA ASN A 158 -3.11 13.30 -4.62
C ASN A 158 -2.75 13.22 -3.14
N LEU A 159 -1.95 14.16 -2.62
CA LEU A 159 -1.61 14.23 -1.20
C LEU A 159 -2.85 14.39 -0.31
N GLN A 160 -3.73 15.36 -0.60
CA GLN A 160 -4.95 15.53 0.23
C GLN A 160 -5.92 14.37 0.11
N THR A 161 -5.96 13.69 -1.04
CA THR A 161 -6.82 12.53 -1.24
C THR A 161 -6.29 11.33 -0.47
N ALA A 162 -4.99 11.03 -0.58
CA ALA A 162 -4.34 9.99 0.18
C ALA A 162 -4.46 10.23 1.69
N ALA A 163 -4.22 11.45 2.18
CA ALA A 163 -4.39 11.79 3.58
C ALA A 163 -5.81 11.55 4.09
N ARG A 164 -6.83 11.96 3.32
CA ARG A 164 -8.25 11.71 3.67
C ARG A 164 -8.59 10.23 3.71
N GLU A 165 -8.13 9.46 2.73
CA GLU A 165 -8.37 8.01 2.69
C GLU A 165 -7.67 7.30 3.87
N ILE A 166 -6.42 7.67 4.20
CA ILE A 166 -5.68 7.14 5.36
C ILE A 166 -6.35 7.55 6.68
N GLN A 167 -6.75 8.82 6.84
CA GLN A 167 -7.48 9.26 8.05
C GLN A 167 -8.79 8.49 8.24
N SER A 168 -9.51 8.22 7.15
CA SER A 168 -10.73 7.41 7.23
C SER A 168 -10.43 5.98 7.71
N LEU A 169 -9.35 5.36 7.24
CA LEU A 169 -8.93 4.04 7.69
C LEU A 169 -8.49 4.05 9.17
N LEU A 170 -7.75 5.08 9.58
CA LEU A 170 -7.37 5.30 10.98
C LEU A 170 -8.60 5.33 11.89
N ASN A 171 -9.56 6.19 11.57
CA ASN A 171 -10.79 6.34 12.35
C ASN A 171 -11.64 5.06 12.40
N GLN A 172 -11.58 4.22 11.36
CA GLN A 172 -12.28 2.93 11.34
C GLN A 172 -11.60 1.88 12.21
N LEU A 173 -10.28 1.91 12.33
CA LEU A 173 -9.52 0.94 13.11
C LEU A 173 -9.50 1.27 14.60
N ASP A 174 -9.76 2.52 14.96
CA ASP A 174 -9.83 3.00 16.35
C ASP A 174 -10.91 2.28 17.20
N THR A 175 -11.95 1.71 16.56
CA THR A 175 -12.98 0.93 17.27
C THR A 175 -12.54 -0.49 17.59
N ASP A 176 -11.57 -1.01 16.84
CA ASP A 176 -11.20 -2.42 16.81
C ASP A 176 -9.84 -2.67 17.45
N TYR A 177 -8.96 -1.66 17.46
CA TYR A 177 -7.61 -1.71 18.01
C TYR A 177 -7.44 -0.55 18.99
N GLY A 178 -6.78 -0.79 20.12
CA GLY A 178 -6.36 0.30 20.99
C GLY A 178 -5.40 1.27 20.28
N ASN A 179 -5.14 2.41 20.89
CA ASN A 179 -4.24 3.43 20.35
C ASN A 179 -3.35 4.07 21.43
N GLN A 180 -3.24 3.42 22.60
CA GLN A 180 -2.53 3.95 23.76
C GLN A 180 -1.08 3.48 23.77
N THR A 181 -0.85 2.19 23.48
CA THR A 181 0.50 1.60 23.50
C THR A 181 1.17 1.65 22.12
N ALA A 182 2.50 1.52 22.09
CA ALA A 182 3.24 1.45 20.83
C ALA A 182 2.87 0.21 19.99
N VAL A 183 2.63 -0.93 20.65
CA VAL A 183 2.21 -2.19 19.99
C VAL A 183 0.84 -2.04 19.35
N GLU A 184 -0.10 -1.39 20.04
CA GLU A 184 -1.43 -1.08 19.51
C GLU A 184 -1.37 -0.17 18.28
N LYS A 185 -0.60 0.93 18.35
CA LYS A 185 -0.38 1.85 17.22
C LYS A 185 0.30 1.15 16.04
N MET A 186 1.23 0.24 16.32
CA MET A 186 1.88 -0.60 15.31
C MET A 186 0.91 -1.58 14.65
N ALA A 187 -0.02 -2.16 15.42
CA ALA A 187 -1.08 -3.01 14.89
C ALA A 187 -1.98 -2.23 13.92
N VAL A 188 -2.39 -1.03 14.29
CA VAL A 188 -3.15 -0.11 13.42
C VAL A 188 -2.35 0.20 12.14
N ALA A 189 -1.08 0.58 12.27
CA ALA A 189 -0.21 0.88 11.12
C ALA A 189 -0.06 -0.31 10.15
N THR A 190 0.17 -1.51 10.69
CA THR A 190 0.27 -2.74 9.90
C THR A 190 -1.04 -3.02 9.13
N LYS A 191 -2.20 -2.77 9.75
CA LYS A 191 -3.51 -2.96 9.10
C LYS A 191 -3.73 -1.94 7.98
N ILE A 192 -3.27 -0.70 8.16
CA ILE A 192 -3.35 0.35 7.13
C ILE A 192 -2.50 -0.01 5.93
N VAL A 193 -1.23 -0.42 6.11
CA VAL A 193 -0.36 -0.85 4.99
C VAL A 193 -1.02 -1.99 4.20
N LYS A 194 -1.58 -3.00 4.90
CA LYS A 194 -2.33 -4.08 4.24
C LYS A 194 -3.55 -3.60 3.47
N ALA A 195 -4.27 -2.61 3.98
CA ALA A 195 -5.43 -2.03 3.30
C ALA A 195 -5.00 -1.24 2.05
N VAL A 196 -3.88 -0.52 2.14
CA VAL A 196 -3.25 0.16 1.00
C VAL A 196 -2.87 -0.84 -0.08
N ASP A 197 -2.18 -1.93 0.26
CA ASP A 197 -1.76 -2.93 -0.73
C ASP A 197 -2.92 -3.59 -1.47
N LYS A 198 -4.06 -3.76 -0.80
CA LYS A 198 -5.27 -4.32 -1.41
C LYS A 198 -6.06 -3.30 -2.22
N ASN A 199 -5.88 -2.01 -1.99
CA ASN A 199 -6.61 -0.95 -2.67
C ASN A 199 -5.74 -0.34 -3.78
N THR A 200 -5.94 -0.82 -5.02
CA THR A 200 -5.20 -0.36 -6.20
C THR A 200 -5.19 1.16 -6.37
N LYS A 201 -6.32 1.84 -6.08
CA LYS A 201 -6.42 3.30 -6.21
C LYS A 201 -5.56 4.00 -5.18
N LEU A 202 -5.68 3.63 -3.90
CA LEU A 202 -4.89 4.23 -2.82
C LEU A 202 -3.40 3.92 -2.98
N LYS A 203 -3.05 2.68 -3.36
CA LYS A 203 -1.67 2.28 -3.70
C LYS A 203 -1.08 3.15 -4.82
N THR A 204 -1.84 3.39 -5.88
CA THR A 204 -1.39 4.24 -7.00
C THR A 204 -1.24 5.70 -6.57
N LEU A 205 -2.16 6.21 -5.74
CA LEU A 205 -2.06 7.57 -5.20
C LEU A 205 -0.77 7.72 -4.38
N LEU A 206 -0.47 6.79 -3.49
CA LEU A 206 0.70 6.84 -2.61
C LEU A 206 2.03 6.66 -3.36
N THR A 207 2.13 5.69 -4.27
CA THR A 207 3.34 5.46 -5.08
C THR A 207 3.64 6.60 -6.06
N SER A 208 2.64 7.44 -6.39
CA SER A 208 2.85 8.66 -7.18
C SER A 208 3.44 9.82 -6.37
N LEU A 209 3.46 9.72 -5.03
CA LEU A 209 4.01 10.76 -4.17
C LEU A 209 5.55 10.67 -4.15
N LYS A 210 6.21 11.82 -4.22
CA LYS A 210 7.66 11.91 -3.96
C LYS A 210 7.92 11.79 -2.45
N SER A 211 9.12 11.38 -2.03
CA SER A 211 9.47 11.21 -0.62
C SER A 211 9.19 12.44 0.26
N GLY A 212 9.38 13.66 -0.26
CA GLY A 212 9.03 14.90 0.46
C GLY A 212 7.51 15.08 0.69
N SER A 213 6.67 14.59 -0.23
CA SER A 213 5.21 14.59 -0.09
C SER A 213 4.74 13.48 0.86
N MET A 214 5.44 12.35 0.90
CA MET A 214 5.20 11.29 1.89
C MET A 214 5.43 11.80 3.32
N ALA A 215 6.52 12.53 3.56
CA ALA A 215 6.77 13.15 4.86
C ALA A 215 5.68 14.18 5.24
N ALA A 216 5.15 14.91 4.25
CA ALA A 216 4.09 15.89 4.49
C ALA A 216 2.74 15.26 4.88
N LEU A 217 2.50 13.97 4.60
CA LEU A 217 1.27 13.27 5.01
C LEU A 217 1.06 13.34 6.53
N ASP A 218 2.13 13.27 7.33
CA ASP A 218 2.07 13.32 8.79
C ASP A 218 1.29 14.54 9.28
N SER A 219 1.50 15.70 8.64
CA SER A 219 0.83 16.95 8.98
C SER A 219 -0.67 16.98 8.70
N PHE A 220 -1.20 16.00 7.94
CA PHE A 220 -2.62 15.89 7.63
C PHE A 220 -3.34 14.80 8.42
N LEU A 221 -2.59 13.98 9.18
CA LEU A 221 -3.14 12.87 9.95
C LEU A 221 -3.30 13.27 11.42
N ASP A 222 -4.53 13.44 11.86
CA ASP A 222 -4.86 13.73 13.25
C ASP A 222 -5.20 12.42 13.96
N HIS A 223 -4.16 11.70 14.42
CA HIS A 223 -4.33 10.40 15.09
C HIS A 223 -3.12 10.01 15.95
N PRO A 224 -3.31 9.36 17.13
CA PRO A 224 -2.19 8.89 17.97
C PRO A 224 -1.24 7.89 17.30
N ALA A 225 -1.71 7.18 16.27
CA ALA A 225 -0.95 6.22 15.47
C ALA A 225 -0.36 6.82 14.17
N ALA A 226 -0.58 8.11 13.88
CA ALA A 226 -0.18 8.75 12.62
C ALA A 226 1.32 8.55 12.33
N THR A 227 2.20 8.86 13.28
CA THR A 227 3.65 8.71 13.10
C THR A 227 4.07 7.27 12.78
N PHE A 228 3.42 6.27 13.39
CA PHE A 228 3.68 4.85 13.07
C PHE A 228 3.22 4.53 11.64
N VAL A 229 2.03 5.00 11.25
CA VAL A 229 1.52 4.84 9.87
C VAL A 229 2.48 5.45 8.86
N ILE A 230 2.95 6.67 9.08
CA ILE A 230 3.88 7.33 8.16
C ILE A 230 5.19 6.57 8.06
N THR A 231 5.75 6.10 9.18
CA THR A 231 6.98 5.30 9.18
C THR A 231 6.82 4.01 8.37
N PHE A 232 5.67 3.34 8.53
CA PHE A 232 5.40 2.06 7.88
C PHE A 232 5.11 2.26 6.39
N LEU A 233 4.37 3.31 6.03
CA LEU A 233 4.11 3.67 4.65
C LEU A 233 5.38 4.16 3.94
N ASP A 234 6.30 4.85 4.61
CA ASP A 234 7.60 5.22 4.03
C ASP A 234 8.42 3.97 3.70
N THR A 235 8.47 3.02 4.63
CA THR A 235 9.17 1.73 4.43
C THR A 235 8.56 0.96 3.26
N TRP A 236 7.23 0.78 3.28
CA TRP A 236 6.48 0.15 2.19
C TRP A 236 6.67 0.86 0.85
N HIS A 237 6.67 2.20 0.82
CA HIS A 237 6.83 2.98 -0.40
C HIS A 237 8.22 2.79 -1.02
N GLN A 238 9.27 2.67 -0.20
CA GLN A 238 10.62 2.36 -0.65
C GLN A 238 10.69 0.96 -1.30
N GLU A 239 10.07 -0.05 -0.68
CA GLU A 239 9.97 -1.41 -1.25
C GLU A 239 9.29 -1.44 -2.63
N GLN A 240 8.31 -0.55 -2.88
CA GLN A 240 7.65 -0.46 -4.20
C GLN A 240 8.52 0.17 -5.29
N LEU A 241 9.57 0.93 -4.94
CA LEU A 241 10.45 1.59 -5.90
C LEU A 241 11.66 0.72 -6.30
N ASP A 242 12.06 -0.19 -5.42
CA ASP A 242 13.23 -1.06 -5.59
C ASP A 242 12.90 -2.40 -6.29
N GLY A 243 11.63 -2.68 -6.57
CA GLY A 243 11.13 -3.88 -7.26
C GLY A 243 10.68 -3.64 -8.70
#